data_AF-A0AB73HZR5-F1
#
_entry.id   AF-A0AB73HZR5-F1
#
_cell.length_a   1.000
_cell.length_b   1.000
_cell.length_c   1.000
_cell.angle_alpha   90.00
_cell.angle_beta   90.00
_cell.angle_gamma   90.00
#
_symmetry.space_group_name_H-M   'P 1'
#
loop_
_entity.id
_entity.type
_entity.pdbx_description
1 polymer ?
#
loop_
_entity_poly.entity_id
_entity_poly.type
_entity_poly.pdbx_seq_one_letter_code
_entity_poly.pdbx_strand_id
1 'polypeptide(L)' 'MSRSQFHQQHAARAEAEARRLLAQRAELGARWLDWVAAELYQLTPPEFAAMVRRELQRLNTP' A
#
# COMPACT_ATOMS: atom_id res chain seq x y z
N MET A 1 1.63 -20.36 -9.20
CA MET A 1 1.30 -20.03 -7.80
C MET A 1 -0.17 -19.71 -7.71
N SER A 2 -0.88 -20.19 -6.69
CA SER A 2 -2.25 -19.76 -6.42
C SER A 2 -2.25 -18.32 -5.88
N ARG A 3 -3.30 -17.55 -6.18
CA ARG A 3 -3.50 -16.20 -5.64
C ARG A 3 -3.38 -16.19 -4.10
N SER A 4 -3.89 -17.21 -3.41
CA SER A 4 -3.77 -17.30 -1.95
C SER A 4 -2.33 -17.37 -1.46
N GLN A 5 -1.46 -18.10 -2.17
CA GLN A 5 -0.06 -18.27 -1.82
C GLN A 5 0.75 -16.99 -2.04
N PHE A 6 0.45 -16.27 -3.13
CA PHE A 6 1.02 -14.93 -3.39
C PHE A 6 0.63 -13.95 -2.28
N HIS A 7 -0.66 -13.92 -1.92
CA HIS A 7 -1.14 -13.07 -0.85
C HIS A 7 -0.47 -13.36 0.51
N GLN A 8 -0.28 -14.64 0.86
CA GLN A 8 0.39 -15.02 2.10
C GLN A 8 1.86 -14.58 2.13
N GLN A 9 2.59 -14.78 1.03
CA GLN A 9 4.00 -14.36 0.94
C GLN A 9 4.16 -12.84 1.02
N HIS A 10 3.25 -12.09 0.42
CA HIS A 10 3.38 -10.64 0.30
C HIS A 10 2.62 -9.85 1.35
N ALA A 11 1.83 -10.50 2.22
CA ALA A 11 1.00 -9.82 3.23
C ALA A 11 1.82 -8.89 4.13
N ALA A 12 2.87 -9.43 4.77
CA ALA A 12 3.73 -8.66 5.67
C ALA A 12 4.40 -7.48 4.97
N ARG A 13 4.85 -7.68 3.71
CA ARG A 13 5.46 -6.63 2.90
C ARG A 13 4.45 -5.54 2.51
N ALA A 14 3.24 -5.93 2.12
CA ALA A 14 2.19 -5.00 1.75
C ALA A 14 1.77 -4.12 2.93
N GLU A 15 1.70 -4.71 4.12
CA GLU A 15 1.40 -4.00 5.36
C GLU A 15 2.52 -3.03 5.76
N ALA A 16 3.78 -3.42 5.59
CA ALA A 16 4.94 -2.55 5.83
C ALA A 16 4.95 -1.34 4.88
N GLU A 17 4.70 -1.55 3.58
CA GLU A 17 4.57 -0.44 2.62
C GLU A 17 3.38 0.47 2.95
N ALA A 18 2.22 -0.09 3.29
CA ALA A 18 1.07 0.69 3.68
C ALA A 18 1.36 1.58 4.90
N ARG A 19 2.09 1.06 5.90
CA ARG A 19 2.56 1.86 7.04
C ARG A 19 3.53 2.97 6.62
N ARG A 20 4.48 2.68 5.74
CA ARG A 20 5.43 3.68 5.21
C ARG A 20 4.68 4.81 4.50
N LEU A 21 3.71 4.47 3.65
CA LEU A 21 2.88 5.43 2.95
C LEU A 21 2.06 6.28 3.92
N LEU A 22 1.45 5.66 4.94
CA LEU A 22 0.65 6.37 5.94
C LEU A 22 1.49 7.32 6.82
N ALA A 23 2.72 6.95 7.16
CA ALA A 23 3.61 7.80 7.96
C ALA A 23 3.91 9.15 7.27
N GLN A 24 3.98 9.17 5.94
CA GLN A 24 4.20 10.40 5.16
C GLN A 24 2.97 11.32 5.09
N ARG A 25 1.82 10.88 5.61
CA ARG A 25 0.59 11.69 5.57
C ARG A 25 0.73 13.02 6.31
N ALA A 26 1.39 13.01 7.47
CA ALA A 26 1.57 14.22 8.27
C ALA A 26 2.50 15.24 7.59
N GLU A 27 3.53 14.77 6.90
CA GLU A 27 4.51 15.62 6.21
C GLU A 27 3.96 16.19 4.90
N LEU A 28 3.27 15.37 4.10
CA LEU A 28 2.78 15.76 2.78
C LEU A 28 1.42 16.49 2.81
N GLY A 29 0.64 16.32 3.87
CA GLY A 29 -0.66 16.96 4.04
C GLY A 29 -1.58 16.74 2.84
N ALA A 30 -2.04 17.82 2.20
CA ALA A 30 -2.97 17.76 1.07
C ALA A 30 -2.41 17.02 -0.16
N ARG A 31 -1.07 17.00 -0.35
CA ARG A 31 -0.42 16.34 -1.49
C ARG A 31 -0.29 14.83 -1.32
N TRP A 32 -0.63 14.32 -0.14
CA TRP A 32 -0.39 12.93 0.22
C TRP A 32 -1.09 11.94 -0.72
N LEU A 33 -2.34 12.18 -1.09
CA LEU A 33 -3.09 11.26 -1.95
C LEU A 33 -2.51 11.16 -3.37
N ASP A 34 -2.11 12.28 -3.97
CA ASP A 34 -1.49 12.30 -5.29
C ASP A 34 -0.13 11.60 -5.28
N TRP A 35 0.65 11.82 -4.23
CA TRP A 35 1.93 11.13 -4.03
C TRP A 35 1.74 9.62 -3.83
N VAL A 36 0.78 9.19 -3.00
CA VAL A 36 0.44 7.77 -2.82
C VAL A 36 0.05 7.12 -4.15
N ALA A 37 -0.72 7.81 -4.99
CA ALA A 37 -1.09 7.28 -6.31
C ALA A 37 0.15 7.03 -7.19
N ALA A 38 1.13 7.94 -7.18
CA ALA A 38 2.38 7.78 -7.89
C ALA A 38 3.24 6.63 -7.34
N GLU A 39 3.30 6.45 -6.02
CA GLU A 39 4.02 5.32 -5.40
C GLU A 39 3.38 3.98 -5.78
N LEU A 40 2.04 3.89 -5.69
CA LEU A 40 1.32 2.67 -6.04
C LEU A 40 1.45 2.31 -7.53
N TYR A 41 1.62 3.30 -8.40
CA TYR A 41 1.83 3.08 -9.84
C TYR A 41 3.21 2.46 -10.13
N GLN A 42 4.21 2.74 -9.31
CA GLN A 42 5.56 2.16 -9.42
C GLN A 42 5.64 0.74 -8.85
N LEU A 43 4.67 0.32 -8.04
CA LEU A 43 4.65 -1.02 -7.47
C LEU A 43 4.26 -2.07 -8.51
N THR A 44 5.16 -3.05 -8.67
CA THR A 44 4.92 -4.25 -9.48
C THR A 44 5.08 -5.50 -8.63
N PRO A 45 4.27 -6.55 -8.84
CA PRO A 45 3.20 -6.63 -9.83
C PRO A 45 1.91 -5.90 -9.37
N PRO A 46 0.94 -5.62 -10.27
CA PRO A 46 -0.29 -4.90 -9.94
C PRO A 46 -1.10 -5.52 -8.78
N GLU A 47 -1.04 -6.84 -8.61
CA GLU A 47 -1.65 -7.57 -7.50
C GLU A 47 -1.04 -7.14 -6.15
N PHE A 48 0.27 -6.91 -6.11
CA PHE A 48 0.95 -6.40 -4.92
C PHE A 48 0.51 -4.96 -4.62
N ALA A 49 0.42 -4.10 -5.64
CA ALA A 49 -0.07 -2.73 -5.48
C ALA A 49 -1.52 -2.71 -4.94
N ALA A 50 -2.38 -3.63 -5.38
CA ALA A 50 -3.73 -3.80 -4.85
C ALA A 50 -3.74 -4.23 -3.38
N MET A 51 -2.82 -5.12 -2.97
CA MET A 51 -2.65 -5.49 -1.56
C MET A 51 -2.24 -4.27 -0.71
N VAL A 52 -1.25 -3.50 -1.15
CA VAL A 52 -0.80 -2.29 -0.43
C VAL A 52 -1.94 -1.28 -0.30
N ARG A 53 -2.70 -1.02 -1.37
CA ARG A 53 -3.87 -0.12 -1.34
C ARG A 53 -4.89 -0.56 -0.30
N ARG A 54 -5.18 -1.87 -0.23
CA ARG A 54 -6.14 -2.42 0.72
C ARG A 54 -5.68 -2.28 2.17
N GLU A 55 -4.41 -2.57 2.45
CA GLU A 55 -3.87 -2.39 3.80
C GLU A 55 -3.83 -0.91 4.19
N LEU A 56 -3.48 -0.03 3.26
CA LEU A 56 -3.47 1.41 3.50
C LEU A 56 -4.87 1.92 3.84
N GLN A 57 -5.90 1.50 3.09
CA GLN A 57 -7.28 1.83 3.41
C GLN A 57 -7.68 1.33 4.80
N ARG A 58 -7.27 0.11 5.15
CA ARG A 58 -7.53 -0.50 6.47
C ARG A 58 -6.92 0.28 7.62
N LEU A 59 -5.65 0.68 7.50
CA LEU A 59 -4.92 1.44 8.52
C LEU A 59 -5.38 2.90 8.61
N ASN A 60 -5.96 3.43 7.53
CA ASN A 60 -6.43 4.82 7.44
C ASN A 60 -7.92 4.98 7.75
N THR A 61 -8.62 3.89 8.05
CA THR A 61 -10.01 3.94 8.51
C THR A 61 -9.98 4.21 10.02
N PRO A 62 -10.74 5.21 10.53
CA PRO A 62 -10.85 5.49 11.96
C PRO A 62 -11.48 4.34 12.75
#